data_AF-A0A7Y5GHP5-F1
#
_entry.id   AF-A0A7Y5GHP5-F1
#
_cell.length_a   1.000
_cell.length_b   1.000
_cell.length_c   1.000
_cell.angle_alpha   90.00
_cell.angle_beta   90.00
_cell.angle_gamma   90.00
#
_symmetry.space_group_name_H-M   'P 1'
#
loop_
_entity.id
_entity.type
_entity.pdbx_description
1 polymer ?
#
loop_
_entity_poly.entity_id
_entity_poly.type
_entity_poly.pdbx_seq_one_letter_code
_entity_poly.pdbx_strand_id
1 'polypeptide(L)'
;MARNGRKGRGRWLLLVVLVVVLGGAVFALRAALKPDNSIDSSKIAAVERGDIARSVVATGKIEPRSKVEIKSKASGIVKKIYVDYGDRVREGQVLAELDKEELEARVREMTATLQAAQAAEEAAGAALERSKVEALGPDIPFLKSSWERAKHRDRV
;
A
#
# COMPACT_ATOMS: atom_id res chain seq x y z
N MET A 1 -93.59 -9.94 92.47
CA MET A 1 -93.76 -10.18 91.02
C MET A 1 -92.51 -9.65 90.31
N ALA A 2 -91.64 -10.55 89.81
CA ALA A 2 -91.37 -10.77 88.37
C ALA A 2 -90.53 -9.63 87.73
N ARG A 3 -89.21 -9.78 87.57
CA ARG A 3 -88.44 -10.49 86.50
C ARG A 3 -87.90 -9.50 85.44
N ASN A 4 -86.57 -9.45 85.36
CA ASN A 4 -85.79 -9.71 84.12
C ASN A 4 -85.45 -8.56 83.12
N GLY A 5 -84.15 -8.25 83.02
CA GLY A 5 -83.43 -7.85 81.78
C GLY A 5 -83.52 -6.37 81.36
N ARG A 6 -82.52 -5.72 80.74
CA ARG A 6 -81.33 -6.17 80.00
C ARG A 6 -80.35 -4.98 79.85
N LYS A 7 -79.11 -5.20 80.27
CA LYS A 7 -77.84 -4.72 79.69
C LYS A 7 -77.97 -3.98 78.32
N GLY A 8 -78.31 -2.69 78.29
CA GLY A 8 -78.50 -1.91 77.05
C GLY A 8 -77.61 -0.67 76.91
N ARG A 9 -77.60 0.23 77.89
CA ARG A 9 -76.90 1.53 77.82
C ARG A 9 -75.39 1.44 78.04
N GLY A 10 -74.95 0.63 79.01
CA GLY A 10 -73.51 0.41 79.27
C GLY A 10 -72.82 -0.40 78.17
N ARG A 11 -73.55 -1.30 77.49
CA ARG A 11 -73.05 -1.95 76.28
C ARG A 11 -72.84 -0.91 75.19
N TRP A 12 -73.79 -0.01 74.95
CA TRP A 12 -73.70 1.05 73.92
C TRP A 12 -72.44 1.93 74.05
N LEU A 13 -72.12 2.37 75.27
CA LEU A 13 -70.90 3.13 75.55
C LEU A 13 -69.62 2.32 75.30
N LEU A 14 -69.60 1.03 75.65
CA LEU A 14 -68.46 0.15 75.37
C LEU A 14 -68.23 -0.05 73.86
N LEU A 15 -69.29 -0.10 73.03
CA LEU A 15 -69.08 -0.24 71.58
C LEU A 15 -68.57 1.07 70.96
N VAL A 16 -69.02 2.23 71.45
CA VAL A 16 -68.52 3.53 70.98
C VAL A 16 -67.03 3.67 71.31
N VAL A 17 -66.62 3.32 72.53
CA VAL A 17 -65.21 3.32 72.92
C VAL A 17 -64.41 2.34 72.07
N LEU A 18 -64.93 1.13 71.83
CA LEU A 18 -64.26 0.14 70.98
C LEU A 18 -64.09 0.65 69.53
N VAL A 19 -65.11 1.33 68.98
CA VAL A 19 -65.04 1.92 67.63
C VAL A 19 -64.05 3.08 67.58
N VAL A 20 -63.97 3.91 68.61
CA VAL A 20 -62.97 4.99 68.69
C VAL A 20 -61.55 4.43 68.79
N VAL A 21 -61.35 3.38 69.61
CA VAL A 21 -60.05 2.72 69.74
C VAL A 21 -59.66 2.01 68.44
N LEU A 22 -60.59 1.30 67.79
CA LEU A 22 -60.34 0.66 66.50
C LEU A 22 -60.11 1.70 65.39
N GLY A 23 -60.86 2.79 65.36
CA GLY A 23 -60.67 3.88 64.40
C GLY A 23 -59.33 4.59 64.58
N GLY A 24 -58.94 4.87 65.83
CA GLY A 24 -57.63 5.42 66.17
C GLY A 24 -56.48 4.47 65.80
N ALA A 25 -56.64 3.18 66.07
CA ALA A 25 -55.65 2.16 65.70
C ALA A 25 -55.51 2.04 64.18
N VAL A 26 -56.61 2.01 63.42
CA VAL A 26 -56.59 1.95 61.95
C VAL A 26 -55.98 3.22 61.36
N PHE A 27 -56.29 4.40 61.91
CA PHE A 27 -55.71 5.67 61.47
C PHE A 27 -54.20 5.73 61.74
N ALA A 28 -53.76 5.32 62.92
CA ALA A 28 -52.35 5.24 63.27
C ALA A 28 -51.60 4.23 62.39
N LEU A 29 -52.19 3.07 62.10
CA LEU A 29 -51.62 2.08 61.21
C LEU A 29 -51.50 2.62 59.77
N ARG A 30 -52.53 3.30 59.26
CA ARG A 30 -52.52 3.93 57.94
C ARG A 30 -51.50 5.06 57.83
N ALA A 31 -51.28 5.83 58.90
CA ALA A 31 -50.27 6.88 58.95
C ALA A 31 -48.85 6.31 58.98
N ALA A 32 -48.63 5.21 59.71
CA ALA A 32 -47.32 4.56 59.83
C ALA A 32 -46.92 3.75 58.57
N LEU A 33 -47.89 3.19 57.84
CA LEU A 33 -47.66 2.45 56.60
C LEU A 33 -47.67 3.32 55.33
N LYS A 34 -47.70 4.65 55.46
CA LYS A 34 -47.50 5.52 54.28
C LYS A 34 -46.07 5.29 53.75
N PRO A 35 -45.90 4.81 52.51
CA PRO A 35 -44.58 4.63 51.93
C PRO A 35 -43.92 6.01 51.82
N ASP A 36 -42.74 6.12 52.43
CA ASP A 36 -41.92 7.32 52.33
C ASP A 36 -41.28 7.36 50.94
N ASN A 37 -41.72 8.31 50.11
CA ASN A 37 -41.17 8.56 48.79
C ASN A 37 -39.96 9.52 48.85
N SER A 38 -39.36 9.71 50.03
CA SER A 38 -38.13 10.48 50.15
C SER A 38 -36.98 9.70 49.48
N ILE A 39 -36.40 10.29 48.43
CA ILE A 39 -35.22 9.75 47.78
C ILE A 39 -34.06 9.95 48.75
N ASP A 40 -33.45 8.84 49.19
CA ASP A 40 -32.31 8.82 50.10
C ASP A 40 -31.17 9.70 49.56
N SER A 41 -30.96 10.85 50.20
CA SER A 41 -29.95 11.84 49.81
C SER A 41 -28.53 11.30 49.78
N SER A 42 -28.25 10.20 50.51
CA SER A 42 -26.94 9.53 50.48
C SER A 42 -26.65 8.78 49.18
N LYS A 43 -27.68 8.55 48.35
CA LYS A 43 -27.58 7.90 47.04
C LYS A 43 -27.56 8.89 45.87
N ILE A 44 -27.52 10.19 46.16
CA ILE A 44 -27.46 11.25 45.16
C ILE A 44 -26.00 11.69 45.00
N ALA A 45 -25.49 11.67 43.77
CA ALA A 45 -24.19 12.21 43.42
C ALA A 45 -24.36 13.45 42.53
N ALA A 46 -23.56 14.49 42.76
CA ALA A 46 -23.52 15.66 41.90
C ALA A 46 -22.89 15.31 40.55
N VAL A 47 -23.55 15.70 39.45
CA VAL A 47 -23.03 15.49 38.09
C VAL A 47 -22.27 16.73 37.66
N GLU A 48 -20.97 16.57 37.42
CA GLU A 48 -20.12 17.63 36.87
C GLU A 48 -19.92 17.43 35.37
N ARG A 49 -19.88 18.54 34.62
CA ARG A 49 -19.55 18.53 33.19
C ARG A 49 -18.08 18.87 33.03
N GLY A 50 -17.33 17.97 32.41
CA GLY A 50 -15.93 18.18 32.04
C GLY A 50 -15.66 17.59 30.66
N ASP A 51 -14.59 18.05 30.02
CA ASP A 51 -14.18 17.55 28.71
C ASP A 51 -13.55 16.16 28.85
N ILE A 52 -14.22 15.15 28.28
CA ILE A 52 -13.70 13.78 28.23
C ILE A 52 -12.87 13.64 26.95
N ALA A 53 -11.56 13.79 27.08
CA ALA A 53 -10.63 13.54 25.96
C ALA A 53 -10.45 12.03 25.76
N ARG A 54 -11.14 11.46 24.77
CA ARG A 54 -10.94 10.07 24.36
C ARG A 54 -9.75 9.97 23.41
N SER A 55 -8.55 9.80 23.97
CA SER A 55 -7.34 9.53 23.20
C SER A 55 -7.37 8.11 22.63
N VAL A 56 -7.40 7.98 21.31
CA VAL A 56 -7.18 6.69 20.63
C VAL A 56 -5.70 6.61 20.26
N VAL A 57 -4.97 5.73 20.93
CA VAL A 57 -3.55 5.48 20.62
C VAL A 57 -3.48 4.48 19.47
N ALA A 58 -3.30 4.99 18.26
CA ALA A 58 -3.02 4.16 17.09
C ALA A 58 -1.51 3.89 17.01
N THR A 59 -1.08 2.70 17.40
CA THR A 59 0.30 2.24 17.18
C THR A 59 0.45 1.82 15.72
N GLY A 60 1.09 2.65 14.91
CA GLY A 60 1.51 2.31 13.55
C GLY A 60 2.94 1.78 13.53
N LYS A 61 3.23 0.83 12.64
CA LYS A 61 4.60 0.41 12.35
C LYS A 61 5.18 1.36 11.30
N ILE A 62 6.34 1.94 11.58
CA ILE A 62 7.07 2.76 10.61
C ILE A 62 7.76 1.79 9.64
N GLU A 63 7.37 1.84 8.37
CA GLU A 63 8.01 1.05 7.32
C GLU A 63 8.64 1.98 6.29
N PRO A 64 9.81 1.60 5.73
CA PRO A 64 10.48 2.38 4.70
C PRO A 64 9.59 2.48 3.45
N ARG A 65 9.54 3.67 2.85
CA ARG A 65 8.76 3.91 1.61
C ARG A 65 9.18 3.00 0.46
N SER A 66 10.47 2.69 0.37
CA SER A 66 11.03 1.80 -0.63
C SER A 66 12.11 0.92 0.00
N LYS A 67 12.00 -0.39 -0.19
CA LYS A 67 13.01 -1.37 0.19
C LYS A 67 13.42 -2.11 -1.06
N VAL A 68 14.69 -1.98 -1.47
CA VAL A 68 15.24 -2.64 -2.65
C VAL A 68 16.31 -3.61 -2.21
N GLU A 69 16.16 -4.87 -2.60
CA GLU A 69 17.18 -5.90 -2.40
C GLU A 69 18.09 -5.92 -3.63
N ILE A 70 19.37 -5.60 -3.45
CA ILE A 70 20.33 -5.55 -4.55
C ILE A 70 20.93 -6.93 -4.74
N LYS A 71 20.66 -7.56 -5.89
CA LYS A 71 21.27 -8.83 -6.30
C LYS A 71 22.10 -8.60 -7.55
N SER A 72 23.22 -9.31 -7.65
CA SER A 72 23.99 -9.31 -8.88
C SER A 72 23.17 -9.95 -10.01
N LYS A 73 23.05 -9.26 -11.14
CA LYS A 73 22.40 -9.80 -12.35
C LYS A 73 23.27 -10.84 -13.04
N ALA A 74 24.60 -10.77 -12.85
CA ALA A 74 25.56 -11.72 -13.38
C ALA A 74 26.11 -12.60 -12.25
N SER A 75 26.03 -13.91 -12.41
CA SER A 75 26.71 -14.85 -11.51
C SER A 75 28.21 -14.71 -11.73
N GLY A 76 28.97 -14.39 -10.68
CA GLY A 76 30.42 -14.17 -10.78
C GLY A 76 31.05 -14.00 -9.40
N ILE A 77 32.38 -14.09 -9.34
CA ILE A 77 33.14 -13.87 -8.12
C ILE A 77 33.21 -12.36 -7.85
N VAL A 78 32.99 -11.93 -6.60
CA VAL A 78 33.14 -10.53 -6.22
C VAL A 78 34.62 -10.18 -6.17
N LYS A 79 35.05 -9.23 -7.01
CA LYS A 79 36.43 -8.74 -7.07
C LYS A 79 36.69 -7.69 -5.99
N LYS A 80 35.78 -6.72 -5.85
CA LYS A 80 35.87 -5.62 -4.89
C LYS A 80 34.50 -5.17 -4.40
N ILE A 81 34.44 -4.74 -3.15
CA ILE A 81 33.26 -4.10 -2.54
C ILE A 81 33.66 -2.68 -2.17
N TYR A 82 32.85 -1.70 -2.54
CA TYR A 82 33.14 -0.27 -2.39
C TYR A 82 32.35 0.41 -1.27
N VAL A 83 31.47 -0.32 -0.58
CA VAL A 83 30.57 0.21 0.44
C VAL A 83 30.53 -0.70 1.66
N ASP A 84 30.37 -0.11 2.85
CA ASP A 84 30.24 -0.85 4.10
C ASP A 84 28.82 -0.72 4.68
N TYR A 85 28.52 -1.55 5.68
CA TYR A 85 27.25 -1.56 6.38
C TYR A 85 26.99 -0.21 7.06
N GLY A 86 25.89 0.45 6.67
CA GLY A 86 25.46 1.72 7.24
C GLY A 86 25.77 2.95 6.37
N ASP A 87 26.50 2.76 5.27
CA ASP A 87 26.81 3.86 4.35
C ASP A 87 25.58 4.35 3.56
N ARG A 88 25.54 5.66 3.33
CA ARG A 88 24.53 6.28 2.45
C ARG A 88 25.00 6.20 1.00
N VAL A 89 24.24 5.45 0.20
CA VAL A 89 24.51 5.25 -1.23
C VAL A 89 23.53 6.05 -2.09
N ARG A 90 23.96 6.45 -3.28
CA ARG A 90 23.13 7.17 -4.27
C ARG A 90 22.75 6.26 -5.43
N GLU A 91 21.68 6.63 -6.15
CA GLU A 91 21.31 5.95 -7.38
C GLU A 91 22.46 6.00 -8.40
N GLY A 92 22.77 4.86 -9.02
CA GLY A 92 23.86 4.72 -9.98
C GLY A 92 25.25 4.51 -9.38
N GLN A 93 25.40 4.54 -8.05
CA GLN A 93 26.68 4.27 -7.41
C GLN A 93 27.07 2.79 -7.51
N VAL A 94 28.31 2.52 -7.90
CA VAL A 94 28.86 1.16 -7.93
C VAL A 94 29.11 0.68 -6.50
N LEU A 95 28.45 -0.41 -6.11
CA LEU A 95 28.53 -0.98 -4.76
C LEU A 95 29.55 -2.12 -4.67
N ALA A 96 29.58 -2.95 -5.72
CA ALA A 96 30.51 -4.07 -5.84
C ALA A 96 30.87 -4.25 -7.31
N GLU A 97 32.11 -4.68 -7.54
CA GLU A 97 32.62 -5.07 -8.84
C GLU A 97 32.84 -6.57 -8.85
N LEU A 98 32.22 -7.23 -9.81
CA LEU A 98 32.41 -8.64 -10.09
C LEU A 98 33.62 -8.81 -11.01
N ASP A 99 34.21 -9.99 -10.97
CA ASP A 99 35.24 -10.38 -11.94
C ASP A 99 34.65 -10.42 -13.36
N LYS A 100 35.35 -9.80 -14.30
CA LYS A 100 34.92 -9.59 -15.69
C LYS A 100 35.87 -10.23 -16.69
N GLU A 101 36.90 -10.94 -16.27
CA GLU A 101 37.96 -11.40 -17.18
C GLU A 101 37.41 -12.25 -18.35
N GLU A 102 36.51 -13.18 -18.07
CA GLU A 102 35.84 -14.00 -19.09
C GLU A 102 34.91 -13.17 -19.99
N LEU A 103 34.16 -12.23 -19.39
CA LEU A 103 33.25 -11.35 -20.15
C LEU A 103 34.03 -10.43 -21.10
N GLU A 104 35.15 -9.88 -20.65
CA GLU A 104 36.03 -9.05 -21.47
C GLU A 104 36.69 -9.86 -22.59
N ALA A 105 37.12 -11.10 -22.31
CA ALA A 105 37.62 -12.01 -23.33
C ALA A 105 36.57 -12.26 -24.42
N ARG A 106 35.32 -12.53 -24.02
CA ARG A 106 34.20 -12.75 -24.94
C ARG A 106 33.85 -11.50 -25.75
N VAL A 107 33.91 -10.31 -25.15
CA VAL A 107 33.71 -9.04 -25.87
C VAL A 107 34.81 -8.83 -26.91
N ARG A 108 36.07 -9.14 -26.58
CA ARG A 108 37.18 -9.06 -27.54
C ARG A 108 36.99 -10.00 -28.72
N GLU A 109 36.61 -11.25 -28.46
CA GLU A 109 36.30 -12.24 -29.50
C GLU A 109 35.18 -11.77 -30.44
N MET A 110 34.07 -11.28 -29.86
CA MET A 110 32.93 -10.79 -30.64
C MET A 110 33.28 -9.54 -31.46
N THR A 111 34.13 -8.67 -30.91
CA THR A 111 34.61 -7.47 -31.61
C THR A 111 35.51 -7.85 -32.78
N ALA A 112 36.43 -8.81 -32.61
CA ALA A 112 37.25 -9.33 -33.69
C ALA A 112 36.41 -9.99 -34.79
N THR A 113 35.36 -10.72 -34.40
CA THR A 113 34.40 -11.33 -35.33
C THR A 113 33.64 -10.27 -36.13
N LEU A 114 33.20 -9.20 -35.47
CA LEU A 114 32.54 -8.07 -36.13
C LEU A 114 33.47 -7.38 -37.13
N GLN A 115 34.73 -7.13 -36.74
CA GLN A 115 35.72 -6.52 -37.63
C GLN A 115 36.00 -7.40 -38.86
N ALA A 116 36.11 -8.72 -38.69
CA ALA A 116 36.28 -9.65 -39.81
C ALA A 116 35.06 -9.63 -40.75
N ALA A 117 33.85 -9.57 -40.20
CA ALA A 117 32.62 -9.47 -41.00
C ALA A 117 32.54 -8.14 -41.78
N GLN A 118 32.90 -7.02 -41.15
CA GLN A 118 32.96 -5.71 -41.80
C GLN A 118 34.00 -5.68 -42.93
N ALA A 119 35.19 -6.24 -42.70
CA ALA A 119 36.21 -6.35 -43.74
C ALA A 119 35.74 -7.23 -44.92
N ALA A 120 35.01 -8.31 -44.64
CA ALA A 120 34.44 -9.17 -45.68
C ALA A 120 33.34 -8.46 -46.48
N GLU A 121 32.49 -7.66 -45.83
CA GLU A 121 31.50 -6.82 -46.50
C GLU A 121 32.15 -5.78 -47.41
N GLU A 122 33.18 -5.09 -46.92
CA GLU A 122 33.91 -4.10 -47.70
C GLU A 122 34.61 -4.74 -48.92
N ALA A 123 35.22 -5.91 -48.74
CA ALA A 123 35.80 -6.69 -49.82
C ALA A 123 34.73 -7.12 -50.84
N ALA A 124 33.55 -7.55 -50.39
CA ALA A 124 32.44 -7.92 -51.25
C ALA A 124 31.89 -6.71 -52.03
N GLY A 125 31.79 -5.54 -51.40
CA GLY A 125 31.41 -4.28 -52.06
C GLY A 125 32.42 -3.86 -53.12
N ALA A 126 33.71 -3.92 -52.79
CA ALA A 126 34.80 -3.63 -53.74
C ALA A 126 34.84 -4.64 -54.90
N ALA A 127 34.48 -5.91 -54.66
CA ALA A 127 34.36 -6.92 -55.70
C ALA A 127 33.16 -6.64 -56.60
N LEU A 128 32.00 -6.29 -56.04
CA LEU A 128 30.80 -5.92 -56.79
C LEU A 128 31.08 -4.73 -57.73
N GLU A 129 31.76 -3.70 -57.22
CA GLU A 129 32.07 -2.51 -58.01
C GLU A 129 33.03 -2.83 -59.16
N ARG A 130 34.04 -3.67 -58.91
CA ARG A 130 34.91 -4.21 -59.95
C ARG A 130 34.13 -4.98 -61.01
N SER A 131 33.23 -5.88 -60.61
CA SER A 131 32.40 -6.65 -61.54
C SER A 131 31.45 -5.77 -62.35
N LYS A 132 30.94 -4.66 -61.81
CA LYS A 132 30.14 -3.68 -62.58
C LYS A 132 30.98 -2.96 -63.64
N VAL A 133 32.18 -2.52 -63.29
CA VAL A 133 33.09 -1.85 -64.23
C VAL A 133 33.48 -2.81 -65.37
N GLU A 134 33.73 -4.08 -65.04
CA GLU A 134 34.04 -5.12 -66.03
C GLU A 134 32.83 -5.47 -66.91
N ALA A 135 31.62 -5.59 -66.34
CA ALA A 135 30.39 -5.85 -67.10
C ALA A 135 30.01 -4.69 -68.04
N LEU A 136 30.33 -3.46 -67.66
CA LEU A 136 30.20 -2.29 -68.53
C LEU A 136 31.22 -2.29 -69.68
N GLY A 137 32.18 -3.22 -69.72
CA GLY A 137 32.97 -3.57 -70.89
C GLY A 137 33.92 -2.46 -71.42
N PRO A 138 35.18 -2.80 -71.76
CA PRO A 138 36.09 -1.86 -72.43
C PRO A 138 35.60 -1.41 -73.82
N ASP A 139 34.56 -2.06 -74.34
CA ASP A 139 34.04 -1.83 -75.68
C ASP A 139 32.99 -0.72 -75.74
N ILE A 140 32.38 -0.28 -74.63
CA ILE A 140 31.37 0.80 -74.66
C ILE A 140 31.93 2.10 -75.28
N PRO A 141 33.15 2.58 -74.92
CA PRO A 141 33.74 3.74 -75.57
C PRO A 141 33.99 3.51 -77.07
N PHE A 142 34.46 2.32 -77.43
CA PHE A 142 34.75 1.97 -78.83
C PHE A 142 33.45 1.89 -79.67
N LEU A 143 32.43 1.21 -79.16
CA LEU A 143 31.10 1.07 -79.76
C LEU A 143 30.40 2.43 -79.92
N LYS A 144 30.55 3.34 -78.94
CA LYS A 144 30.03 4.71 -79.06
C LYS A 144 30.76 5.49 -80.16
N SER A 145 32.08 5.39 -80.22
CA SER A 145 32.91 6.07 -81.24
C SER A 145 32.70 5.53 -82.66
N SER A 146 32.42 4.23 -82.82
CA SER A 146 32.14 3.62 -84.11
C SER A 146 30.73 3.98 -84.59
N TRP A 147 29.75 4.04 -83.68
CA TRP A 147 28.40 4.52 -83.98
C TRP A 147 28.35 6.00 -84.36
N GLU A 148 29.06 6.89 -83.64
CA GLU A 148 29.13 8.32 -83.98
C GLU A 148 29.73 8.54 -85.38
N ARG A 149 30.81 7.82 -85.73
CA ARG A 149 31.41 7.87 -87.07
C ARG A 149 30.47 7.38 -88.18
N ALA A 150 29.67 6.35 -87.91
CA ALA A 150 28.67 5.86 -88.85
C ALA A 150 27.57 6.90 -89.10
N LYS A 151 27.04 7.52 -88.03
CA LYS A 151 25.98 8.55 -88.12
C LYS A 151 26.40 9.80 -88.89
N HIS A 152 27.68 10.18 -88.82
CA HIS A 152 28.21 11.31 -89.59
C HIS A 152 28.40 10.99 -91.08
N ARG A 153 28.56 9.72 -91.46
CA ARG A 153 28.72 9.29 -92.85
C ARG A 153 27.41 9.34 -93.63
N ASP A 154 26.28 9.05 -92.98
CA ASP A 154 24.96 9.05 -93.60
C ASP A 154 24.32 10.45 -93.73
N ARG A 155 25.03 11.51 -93.33
CA ARG A 155 24.53 12.90 -93.30
C ARG A 155 25.13 13.80 -94.39
N VAL A 156 25.78 13.20 -95.38
CA VAL A 156 26.36 13.82 -96.59
C VAL A 156 25.72 13.14 -97.81
#